data_AF-A0A968JKR7-F1
#
_entry.id   AF-A0A968JKR7-F1
#
_cell.length_a   1.000
_cell.length_b   1.000
_cell.length_c   1.000
_cell.angle_alpha   90.00
_cell.angle_beta   90.00
_cell.angle_gamma   90.00
#
_symmetry.space_group_name_H-M   'P 1'
#
loop_
_entity.id
_entity.type
_entity.pdbx_description
1 polymer ?
#
loop_
_entity_poly.entity_id
_entity_poly.type
_entity_poly.pdbx_seq_one_letter_code
_entity_poly.pdbx_strand_id
1 'polypeptide(L)' 'MRYLFQVHIGPVQRFIASARRTRDFWFGSWLLSELAKAAVATLHGRAGHMLIFHLSKRLTQYNLIVR' A
#
# COMPACT_ATOMS: atom_id res chain seq x y z
N MET A 1 18.65 -1.55 20.38
CA MET A 1 18.09 -2.78 19.75
C MET A 1 17.29 -2.39 18.52
N ARG A 2 17.31 -3.18 17.45
CA ARG A 2 16.59 -2.91 16.20
C ARG A 2 15.57 -4.03 15.98
N TYR A 3 14.32 -3.66 15.72
CA TYR A 3 13.23 -4.61 15.49
C TYR A 3 12.78 -4.56 14.04
N LEU A 4 12.37 -5.71 13.51
CA LEU A 4 11.71 -5.80 12.22
C LEU A 4 10.20 -5.75 12.44
N PHE A 5 9.55 -4.77 11.82
CA PHE A 5 8.09 -4.64 11.82
C PHE A 5 7.56 -4.98 10.43
N GLN A 6 6.68 -5.98 10.33
CA GLN A 6 6.06 -6.41 9.09
C GLN A 6 4.54 -6.38 9.27
N VAL A 7 3.85 -5.72 8.34
CA VAL A 7 2.39 -5.63 8.30
C VAL A 7 1.91 -6.01 6.92
N HIS A 8 0.77 -6.70 6.86
CA HIS A 8 0.13 -7.12 5.62
C HIS A 8 -1.30 -6.58 5.58
N ILE A 9 -1.70 -6.04 4.42
CA ILE A 9 -3.06 -5.51 4.20
C ILE A 9 -3.72 -6.39 3.14
N GLY A 10 -4.71 -7.20 3.54
CA GLY A 10 -5.43 -8.08 2.62
C GLY A 10 -6.17 -9.21 3.34
N PRO A 11 -7.19 -9.78 2.67
CA PRO A 11 -6.95 -10.76 1.61
C PRO A 11 -6.99 -10.16 0.20
N VAL A 12 -5.85 -10.12 -0.50
CA VAL A 12 -5.71 -9.44 -1.80
C VAL A 12 -6.59 -10.05 -2.88
N GLN A 13 -6.43 -11.35 -3.13
CA GLN A 13 -7.11 -12.03 -4.25
C GLN A 13 -8.62 -12.09 -4.05
N ARG A 14 -9.09 -12.47 -2.85
CA ARG A 14 -10.53 -12.57 -2.55
C ARG A 14 -11.22 -11.21 -2.54
N PHE A 15 -10.52 -10.16 -2.10
CA PHE A 15 -11.04 -8.79 -2.14
C PHE A 15 -11.27 -8.34 -3.58
N ILE A 16 -10.26 -8.48 -4.43
CA ILE A 16 -10.33 -8.09 -5.84
C ILE A 16 -11.37 -8.95 -6.60
N ALA A 17 -11.43 -10.25 -6.33
CA ALA A 17 -12.37 -11.16 -6.97
C ALA A 17 -13.85 -10.92 -6.61
N SER A 18 -14.14 -10.20 -5.52
CA SER A 18 -15.50 -9.84 -5.13
C SER A 18 -16.10 -8.70 -5.98
N ALA A 19 -15.29 -8.06 -6.82
CA ALA A 19 -15.70 -6.98 -7.72
C ALA A 19 -16.77 -7.46 -8.72
N ARG A 20 -17.88 -6.71 -8.84
CA ARG A 20 -19.00 -7.05 -9.73
C ARG A 20 -18.86 -6.43 -11.12
N ARG A 21 -18.01 -5.41 -11.26
CA ARG A 21 -17.69 -4.73 -12.52
C ARG A 21 -16.18 -4.56 -12.64
N THR A 22 -15.66 -4.49 -13.87
CA THR A 22 -14.23 -4.23 -14.15
C THR A 22 -13.72 -2.92 -13.54
N ARG A 23 -14.59 -1.91 -13.40
CA ARG A 23 -14.28 -0.68 -12.65
C ARG A 23 -14.03 -0.93 -11.16
N ASP A 24 -14.79 -1.85 -10.55
CA ASP A 24 -14.65 -2.18 -9.13
C ASP A 24 -13.38 -3.02 -8.90
N PHE A 25 -12.99 -3.83 -9.89
CA PHE A 25 -11.72 -4.57 -9.88
C PHE A 25 -10.52 -3.62 -9.85
N TRP A 26 -10.52 -2.63 -10.75
CA TRP A 26 -9.46 -1.64 -10.81
C TRP A 26 -9.42 -0.75 -9.55
N PHE A 27 -10.59 -0.37 -9.02
CA PHE A 27 -10.69 0.34 -7.75
C PHE A 27 -10.14 -0.48 -6.58
N GLY A 28 -10.40 -1.80 -6.55
CA GLY A 28 -9.96 -2.67 -5.47
C GLY A 28 -8.43 -2.74 -5.31
N SER A 29 -7.70 -2.89 -6.42
CA SER A 29 -6.23 -2.89 -6.40
C SER A 29 -5.66 -1.52 -6.06
N TRP A 30 -6.30 -0.45 -6.54
CA TRP A 30 -5.94 0.93 -6.19
C TRP A 30 -6.11 1.21 -4.69
N LEU A 31 -7.25 0.84 -4.11
CA LEU A 31 -7.54 1.06 -2.70
C LEU A 31 -6.54 0.33 -1.79
N LEU A 32 -6.21 -0.93 -2.08
CA LEU A 32 -5.19 -1.67 -1.33
C LEU A 32 -3.83 -0.97 -1.36
N SER A 33 -3.48 -0.38 -2.50
CA SER A 33 -2.25 0.39 -2.67
C SER A 33 -2.28 1.69 -1.85
N GLU A 34 -3.39 2.41 -1.82
CA GLU A 34 -3.55 3.62 -1.01
C GLU A 34 -3.51 3.33 0.49
N LEU A 35 -4.11 2.22 0.95
CA LEU A 35 -4.02 1.80 2.35
C LEU A 35 -2.57 1.49 2.77
N ALA A 36 -1.80 0.84 1.91
CA ALA A 36 -0.38 0.58 2.17
C ALA A 36 0.44 1.87 2.24
N LYS A 37 0.16 2.83 1.34
CA LYS A 37 0.79 4.17 1.38
C LYS A 37 0.45 4.91 2.66
N ALA A 38 -0.83 4.92 3.06
CA ALA A 38 -1.29 5.56 4.29
C ALA A 38 -0.61 4.94 5.51
N ALA A 39 -0.55 3.61 5.61
CA ALA A 39 0.13 2.92 6.70
C ALA A 39 1.61 3.34 6.78
N VAL A 40 2.31 3.39 5.65
CA VAL A 40 3.70 3.84 5.63
C VAL A 40 3.85 5.32 5.96
N ALA A 41 2.97 6.19 5.48
CA ALA A 41 2.99 7.62 5.79
C ALA A 41 2.85 7.88 7.29
N THR A 42 2.08 7.07 8.02
CA THR A 42 1.96 7.21 9.49
C THR A 42 3.24 6.82 10.23
N LEU A 43 4.06 5.93 9.67
CA LEU A 43 5.32 5.48 10.26
C LEU A 43 6.50 6.35 9.80
N HIS A 44 6.42 6.91 8.60
CA HIS A 44 7.43 7.78 8.02
C HIS A 44 7.42 9.14 8.73
N GLY A 45 8.61 9.64 9.08
CA GLY A 45 8.75 10.92 9.81
C GLY A 45 8.81 10.78 11.34
N ARG A 46 8.62 9.58 11.88
CA ARG A 46 8.93 9.27 13.29
C ARG A 46 10.40 8.85 13.41
N ALA A 47 11.11 9.42 14.39
CA ALA A 47 12.52 9.09 14.64
C ALA A 47 12.66 7.59 15.00
N GLY A 48 13.63 6.91 14.39
CA GLY A 48 13.94 5.50 14.66
C GLY A 48 13.26 4.47 13.75
N HIS A 49 12.43 4.90 12.79
CA HIS A 49 11.82 3.99 11.81
C HIS A 49 12.52 4.10 10.45
N MET A 50 12.91 2.95 9.89
CA MET A 50 13.51 2.84 8.57
C MET A 50 12.65 1.93 7.69
N LEU A 51 12.19 2.44 6.56
CA LEU A 51 11.42 1.68 5.59
C LEU A 51 12.36 0.81 4.74
N ILE A 52 12.10 -0.49 4.69
CA ILE A 52 12.93 -1.46 3.96
C ILE A 52 12.35 -1.75 2.55
N PHE A 53 11.04 -1.61 2.34
CA PHE A 53 10.37 -2.01 1.07
C PHE A 53 9.63 -0.86 0.37
N HIS A 54 9.79 -0.81 -0.97
CA HIS A 54 9.09 -0.06 -2.05
C HIS A 54 8.59 1.39 -1.90
N LEU A 55 8.69 2.02 -0.73
CA LEU A 55 8.05 3.32 -0.47
C LEU A 55 9.03 4.43 -0.07
N SER A 56 10.35 4.18 -0.19
CA SER A 56 11.36 5.13 0.29
C SER A 56 11.54 6.39 -0.59
N LYS A 57 11.22 6.37 -1.90
CA LYS A 57 11.46 7.55 -2.77
C LYS A 57 10.44 7.83 -3.88
N ARG A 58 9.46 6.95 -4.13
CA ARG A 58 8.63 7.02 -5.37
C ARG A 58 7.16 7.42 -5.19
N LEU A 59 6.69 7.64 -3.96
CA LEU A 59 5.27 7.89 -3.72
C LEU A 59 4.78 9.30 -4.03
N THR A 60 5.66 10.29 -4.07
CA THR A 60 5.25 11.68 -4.28
C THR A 60 4.87 11.99 -5.73
N GLN A 61 5.21 11.11 -6.70
CA GLN A 61 5.17 11.48 -8.11
C GLN A 61 4.32 10.63 -9.04
N TYR A 62 3.66 9.55 -8.59
CA TYR A 62 3.01 8.67 -9.55
C TYR A 62 1.71 8.02 -9.08
N ASN A 63 0.65 8.39 -9.80
CA ASN A 63 -0.60 7.66 -10.02
C ASN A 63 -0.37 6.32 -10.79
N LEU A 64 0.69 5.56 -10.50
CA LEU A 64 1.22 4.51 -11.39
C LEU A 64 0.53 3.14 -11.35
N ILE A 65 -0.56 2.96 -10.61
CA ILE A 65 -1.26 1.66 -10.57
C ILE A 65 -2.56 1.73 -11.41
N VAL A 66 -2.68 2.77 -12.23
CA VAL A 66 -3.91 3.12 -12.95
C VAL A 66 -3.59 3.56 -14.37
N ARG A 67 -3.40 2.59 -15.23
CA ARG A 67 -3.74 2.71 -16.64
C ARG A 67 -4.50 1.47 -17.04
#